data_AF-A0A3A6EKE6-F1
#
_entry.id   AF-A0A3A6EKE6-F1
#
_cell.length_a   1.000
_cell.length_b   1.000
_cell.length_c   1.000
_cell.angle_alpha   90.00
_cell.angle_beta   90.00
_cell.angle_gamma   90.00
#
_symmetry.space_group_name_H-M   'P 1'
#
loop_
_entity.id
_entity.type
_entity.pdbx_description
1 polymer ?
#
loop_
_entity_poly.entity_id
_entity_poly.type
_entity_poly.pdbx_seq_one_letter_code
_entity_poly.pdbx_strand_id
1 'polypeptide(L)'
;MKFNEMTYTRPDIDALLARCRELAAKAAAAPDGDALVRLYYEQSEAFAEYNTAANLANIHYTCDTRDAYWKAEQDFFDANGPAVTNASVEISRAFLANPHVDALTAKFGTTCVAGMKNAVLGMDDRTVELQQQFNALVSRYQQIYGGALVELDGKQLTIPQLGPYKEDLDPAVRRAAYEAEAGYFDAHRAELDELYGEIVKNLNAQARVMGYHDYSELSYVRMNRIGYGPEEIRKFRDQVANDVVPQLQKVMALRAKRTGIARPTFTDLPIMFKDGNPKPIPGYKVRMDAARTMYHELSPETAEFIDFMQDNELFDVESRPGKMSGGYMTSLPSYKAPFIFANWNNTSGDVDVLTHECGHAFEGYVAERDPEVPADLECPGMESAEIHSMAMEFLTAPWHHLLFGKDTDKYALLHAEDSFVFLAYGCEVDEFQHIMYQNPDLTPDERNAEWLKLEKKYRPWIDFDNLPFYGRGAGWQRQLHIYECPFYYIDYCLSTMAALQFFLLSLTDHKDAWERYLRLVRRAGTASYTELLETAGLKVPFEEGSIKGIAQQMTDWLENHQV
;
A
#
# COMPACT_ATOMS: atom_id res chain seq x y z
N MET A 1 9.01 -15.67 20.46
CA MET A 1 9.52 -16.75 19.57
C MET A 1 10.06 -16.04 18.36
N LYS A 2 11.32 -16.28 18.02
CA LYS A 2 11.91 -15.61 16.86
C LYS A 2 11.27 -16.10 15.57
N PHE A 3 11.29 -15.28 14.52
CA PHE A 3 10.70 -15.64 13.23
C PHE A 3 11.23 -16.98 12.68
N ASN A 4 12.53 -17.23 12.79
CA ASN A 4 13.16 -18.49 12.37
C ASN A 4 12.79 -19.73 13.23
N GLU A 5 12.11 -19.53 14.36
CA GLU A 5 11.58 -20.60 15.22
C GLU A 5 10.09 -20.88 14.96
N MET A 6 9.41 -20.03 14.19
CA MET A 6 7.99 -20.19 13.85
C MET A 6 7.82 -21.36 12.88
N THR A 7 6.92 -22.28 13.21
CA THR A 7 6.73 -23.50 12.44
C THR A 7 5.70 -23.32 11.34
N TYR A 8 6.08 -23.65 10.11
CA TYR A 8 5.15 -23.81 9.00
C TYR A 8 4.58 -25.24 8.97
N THR A 9 3.27 -25.35 8.80
CA THR A 9 2.60 -26.61 8.45
C THR A 9 1.54 -26.31 7.39
N ARG A 10 1.57 -27.05 6.29
CA ARG A 10 0.57 -26.88 5.23
C ARG A 10 -0.83 -27.20 5.79
N PRO A 11 -1.81 -26.29 5.65
CA PRO A 11 -3.13 -26.47 6.25
C PRO A 11 -3.95 -27.54 5.53
N ASP A 12 -4.82 -28.22 6.29
CA ASP A 12 -5.85 -29.10 5.74
C ASP A 12 -7.06 -28.26 5.29
N ILE A 13 -7.13 -28.01 3.98
CA ILE A 13 -8.18 -27.19 3.37
C ILE A 13 -9.56 -27.83 3.56
N ASP A 14 -9.69 -29.16 3.45
CA ASP A 14 -10.98 -29.83 3.59
C ASP A 14 -11.53 -29.70 5.03
N ALA A 15 -10.64 -29.79 6.03
CA ALA A 15 -10.98 -29.56 7.42
C ALA A 15 -11.43 -28.11 7.67
N LEU A 16 -10.71 -27.12 7.14
CA LEU A 16 -11.09 -25.70 7.26
C LEU A 16 -12.44 -25.42 6.58
N LEU A 17 -12.67 -25.96 5.37
CA LEU A 17 -13.94 -25.81 4.67
C LEU A 17 -15.09 -26.49 5.43
N ALA A 18 -14.86 -27.64 6.06
CA ALA A 18 -15.84 -28.28 6.94
C ALA A 18 -16.17 -27.40 8.14
N ARG A 19 -15.14 -26.82 8.77
CA ARG A 19 -15.30 -25.88 9.88
C ARG A 19 -16.11 -24.65 9.48
N CYS A 20 -15.88 -24.09 8.30
CA CYS A 20 -16.65 -22.95 7.80
C CYS A 20 -18.14 -23.28 7.65
N ARG A 21 -18.47 -24.48 7.13
CA ARG A 21 -19.87 -24.93 7.04
C ARG A 21 -20.54 -25.04 8.40
N GLU A 22 -19.82 -25.51 9.41
CA GLU A 22 -20.33 -25.54 10.80
C GLU A 22 -20.60 -24.14 11.33
N LEU A 23 -19.66 -23.20 11.15
CA LEU A 23 -19.79 -21.82 11.59
C LEU A 23 -20.97 -21.12 10.92
N ALA A 24 -21.14 -21.30 9.60
CA ALA A 24 -22.30 -20.79 8.87
C ALA A 24 -23.63 -21.35 9.42
N ALA A 25 -23.69 -22.66 9.69
CA ALA A 25 -24.89 -23.27 10.27
C ALA A 25 -25.20 -22.73 11.68
N LYS A 26 -24.17 -22.51 12.51
CA LYS A 26 -24.34 -21.89 13.83
C LYS A 26 -24.80 -20.44 13.74
N ALA A 27 -24.20 -19.64 12.84
CA ALA A 27 -24.59 -18.24 12.63
C ALA A 27 -26.06 -18.12 12.20
N ALA A 28 -26.51 -18.99 11.28
CA ALA A 28 -27.92 -19.03 10.86
C ALA A 28 -28.88 -19.43 11.99
N ALA A 29 -28.44 -20.29 12.92
CA ALA A 29 -29.26 -20.81 14.02
C ALA A 29 -29.13 -20.02 15.33
N ALA A 30 -28.29 -18.97 15.39
CA ALA A 30 -28.05 -18.21 16.60
C ALA A 30 -29.34 -17.55 17.12
N PRO A 31 -29.74 -17.77 18.39
CA PRO A 31 -31.06 -17.40 18.90
C PRO A 31 -31.21 -15.92 19.28
N ASP A 32 -30.10 -15.19 19.42
CA ASP A 32 -30.06 -13.79 19.86
C ASP A 32 -28.75 -13.10 19.43
N GLY A 33 -28.69 -11.78 19.64
CA GLY A 33 -27.53 -10.96 19.28
C GLY A 33 -26.26 -11.31 20.06
N ASP A 34 -26.36 -11.67 21.34
CA ASP A 34 -25.20 -12.05 22.17
C ASP A 34 -24.56 -13.35 21.67
N ALA A 35 -25.38 -14.30 21.22
CA ALA A 35 -24.92 -15.52 20.58
C ALA A 35 -24.22 -15.23 19.24
N LEU A 36 -24.74 -14.33 18.42
CA LEU A 36 -24.07 -13.89 17.19
C LEU A 36 -22.73 -13.21 17.47
N VAL A 37 -22.66 -12.32 18.46
CA VAL A 37 -21.40 -11.65 18.84
C VAL A 37 -20.35 -12.67 19.25
N ARG A 38 -20.70 -13.66 20.09
CA ARG A 38 -19.76 -14.74 20.46
C ARG A 38 -19.33 -15.59 19.26
N LEU A 39 -20.26 -15.88 18.35
CA LEU A 39 -19.96 -16.62 17.12
C LEU A 39 -19.06 -15.83 16.17
N TYR A 40 -19.15 -14.51 16.17
CA TYR A 40 -18.30 -13.64 15.35
C TYR A 40 -16.84 -13.64 15.83
N TYR A 41 -16.60 -13.71 17.14
CA TYR A 41 -15.24 -13.99 17.64
C TYR A 41 -14.79 -15.42 17.30
N GLU A 42 -15.65 -16.43 17.46
CA GLU A 42 -15.32 -17.82 17.14
C GLU A 42 -14.93 -18.01 15.66
N GLN A 43 -15.61 -17.31 14.74
CA GLN A 43 -15.30 -17.41 13.30
C GLN A 43 -14.02 -16.66 12.92
N SER A 44 -13.75 -15.49 13.52
CA SER A 44 -12.57 -14.70 13.16
C SER A 44 -11.28 -15.41 13.58
N GLU A 45 -11.29 -16.06 14.74
CA GLU A 45 -10.17 -16.91 15.21
C GLU A 45 -9.97 -18.17 14.36
N ALA A 46 -11.02 -18.68 13.70
CA ALA A 46 -10.98 -19.96 12.97
C ALA A 46 -10.02 -19.96 11.77
N PHE A 47 -9.65 -18.77 11.27
CA PHE A 47 -8.73 -18.61 10.14
C PHE A 47 -7.28 -18.35 10.56
N ALA A 48 -7.00 -18.19 11.86
CA ALA A 48 -5.68 -17.77 12.34
C ALA A 48 -4.54 -18.70 11.89
N GLU A 49 -4.72 -20.03 11.99
CA GLU A 49 -3.71 -21.01 11.57
C GLU A 49 -3.50 -21.00 10.05
N TYR A 50 -4.58 -20.91 9.28
CA TYR A 50 -4.53 -20.84 7.82
C TYR A 50 -3.82 -19.56 7.36
N ASN A 51 -4.21 -18.40 7.89
CA ASN A 51 -3.60 -17.11 7.56
C ASN A 51 -2.12 -17.08 7.97
N THR A 52 -1.78 -17.62 9.13
CA THR A 52 -0.38 -17.76 9.57
C THR A 52 0.42 -18.62 8.59
N ALA A 53 -0.10 -19.77 8.17
CA ALA A 53 0.59 -20.63 7.22
C ALA A 53 0.73 -19.96 5.84
N ALA A 54 -0.32 -19.29 5.35
CA ALA A 54 -0.30 -18.54 4.10
C ALA A 54 0.76 -17.42 4.13
N ASN A 55 0.79 -16.63 5.19
CA ASN A 55 1.71 -15.51 5.34
C ASN A 55 3.15 -15.99 5.56
N LEU A 56 3.39 -17.09 6.29
CA LEU A 56 4.73 -17.70 6.37
C LEU A 56 5.23 -18.14 4.98
N ALA A 57 4.39 -18.83 4.19
CA ALA A 57 4.77 -19.24 2.85
C ALA A 57 5.08 -18.05 1.95
N ASN A 58 4.24 -17.00 2.01
CA ASN A 58 4.45 -15.78 1.26
C ASN A 58 5.75 -15.06 1.67
N ILE A 59 5.98 -14.83 2.96
CA ILE A 59 7.19 -14.18 3.46
C ILE A 59 8.44 -14.93 2.99
N HIS A 60 8.48 -16.24 3.16
CA HIS A 60 9.65 -17.01 2.75
C HIS A 60 9.86 -16.99 1.23
N TYR A 61 8.78 -17.05 0.45
CA TYR A 61 8.84 -16.96 -1.02
C TYR A 61 9.33 -15.59 -1.49
N THR A 62 8.83 -14.48 -0.93
CA THR A 62 9.24 -13.12 -1.32
C THR A 62 10.66 -12.80 -0.86
N CYS A 63 11.12 -13.41 0.25
CA CYS A 63 12.51 -13.30 0.73
C CYS A 63 13.54 -13.91 -0.26
N ASP A 64 13.17 -14.98 -0.97
CA ASP A 64 13.93 -15.53 -2.10
C ASP A 64 13.02 -16.30 -3.07
N THR A 65 12.62 -15.63 -4.14
CA THR A 65 11.70 -16.15 -5.16
C THR A 65 12.23 -17.35 -5.95
N ARG A 66 13.51 -17.69 -5.77
CA ARG A 66 14.16 -18.84 -6.41
C ARG A 66 14.02 -20.13 -5.58
N ASP A 67 13.56 -20.04 -4.34
CA ASP A 67 13.36 -21.20 -3.48
C ASP A 67 12.18 -22.04 -3.99
N ALA A 68 12.49 -23.22 -4.53
CA ALA A 68 11.50 -24.10 -5.12
C ALA A 68 10.49 -24.69 -4.11
N TYR A 69 10.88 -24.82 -2.84
CA TYR A 69 9.96 -25.29 -1.79
C TYR A 69 8.92 -24.21 -1.50
N TRP A 70 9.35 -22.99 -1.21
CA TRP A 70 8.43 -21.90 -0.89
C TRP A 70 7.60 -21.45 -2.10
N LYS A 71 8.16 -21.56 -3.31
CA LYS A 71 7.38 -21.40 -4.55
C LYS A 71 6.22 -22.41 -4.64
N ALA A 72 6.46 -23.67 -4.30
CA ALA A 72 5.43 -24.70 -4.34
C ALA A 72 4.36 -24.51 -3.24
N GLU A 73 4.73 -24.00 -2.07
CA GLU A 73 3.76 -23.61 -1.03
C GLU A 73 2.94 -22.39 -1.44
N GLN A 74 3.55 -21.38 -2.05
CA GLN A 74 2.82 -20.23 -2.60
C GLN A 74 1.81 -20.69 -3.68
N ASP A 75 2.23 -21.57 -4.60
CA ASP A 75 1.34 -22.13 -5.63
C ASP A 75 0.16 -22.91 -5.03
N PHE A 76 0.37 -23.57 -3.90
CA PHE A 76 -0.70 -24.23 -3.16
C PHE A 76 -1.73 -23.22 -2.64
N PHE A 77 -1.30 -22.10 -2.05
CA PHE A 77 -2.22 -21.06 -1.59
C PHE A 77 -2.91 -20.35 -2.76
N ASP A 78 -2.21 -20.07 -3.86
CA ASP A 78 -2.79 -19.46 -5.06
C ASP A 78 -3.95 -20.31 -5.64
N ALA A 79 -3.80 -21.64 -5.59
CA ALA A 79 -4.80 -22.59 -6.11
C ALA A 79 -6.00 -22.79 -5.16
N ASN A 80 -5.76 -22.80 -3.84
CA ASN A 80 -6.78 -23.16 -2.84
C ASN A 80 -7.44 -21.94 -2.16
N GLY A 81 -6.78 -20.78 -2.16
CA GLY A 81 -7.27 -19.54 -1.55
C GLY A 81 -8.68 -19.16 -1.96
N PRO A 82 -9.07 -19.22 -3.26
CA PRO A 82 -10.43 -18.89 -3.68
C PRO A 82 -11.51 -19.72 -2.99
N ALA A 83 -11.26 -21.02 -2.74
CA ALA A 83 -12.23 -21.88 -2.05
C ALA A 83 -12.40 -21.47 -0.58
N VAL A 84 -11.30 -21.08 0.09
CA VAL A 84 -11.33 -20.59 1.47
C VAL A 84 -12.06 -19.25 1.54
N THR A 85 -11.81 -18.33 0.61
CA THR A 85 -12.51 -17.05 0.52
C THR A 85 -14.01 -17.26 0.32
N ASN A 86 -14.42 -18.16 -0.58
CA ASN A 86 -15.84 -18.49 -0.77
C ASN A 86 -16.48 -19.04 0.51
N ALA A 87 -15.78 -19.90 1.25
CA ALA A 87 -16.30 -20.45 2.50
C ALA A 87 -16.48 -19.38 3.58
N SER A 88 -15.57 -18.39 3.65
CA SER A 88 -15.73 -17.22 4.52
C SER A 88 -16.90 -16.32 4.10
N VAL A 89 -17.13 -16.16 2.79
CA VAL A 89 -18.31 -15.47 2.27
C VAL A 89 -19.61 -16.18 2.63
N GLU A 90 -19.65 -17.51 2.63
CA GLU A 90 -20.85 -18.26 3.04
C GLU A 90 -21.14 -18.10 4.55
N ILE A 91 -20.12 -17.95 5.38
CA ILE A 91 -20.30 -17.53 6.79
C ILE A 91 -20.93 -16.14 6.84
N SER A 92 -20.39 -15.18 6.08
CA SER A 92 -20.96 -13.83 5.96
C SER A 92 -22.43 -13.85 5.51
N ARG A 93 -22.80 -14.68 4.52
CA ARG A 93 -24.21 -14.85 4.09
C ARG A 93 -25.09 -15.33 5.24
N ALA A 94 -24.61 -16.29 6.04
CA ALA A 94 -25.35 -16.82 7.18
C ALA A 94 -25.55 -15.77 8.28
N PHE A 95 -24.52 -14.97 8.58
CA PHE A 95 -24.67 -13.83 9.50
C PHE A 95 -25.68 -12.81 8.99
N LEU A 96 -25.58 -12.41 7.71
CA LEU A 96 -26.49 -11.43 7.10
C LEU A 96 -27.95 -11.91 7.01
N ALA A 97 -28.17 -13.22 6.93
CA ALA A 97 -29.51 -13.81 6.93
C ALA A 97 -30.14 -13.90 8.33
N ASN A 98 -29.35 -13.77 9.39
CA ASN A 98 -29.87 -13.86 10.76
C ASN A 98 -30.60 -12.56 11.16
N PRO A 99 -31.82 -12.62 11.73
CA PRO A 99 -32.59 -11.42 12.11
C PRO A 99 -31.94 -10.56 13.20
N HIS A 100 -30.91 -11.06 13.88
CA HIS A 100 -30.18 -10.35 14.94
C HIS A 100 -28.86 -9.71 14.47
N VAL A 101 -28.56 -9.70 13.17
CA VAL A 101 -27.28 -9.23 12.60
C VAL A 101 -26.90 -7.80 13.02
N ASP A 102 -27.87 -6.92 13.27
CA ASP A 102 -27.64 -5.54 13.71
C ASP A 102 -26.91 -5.47 15.07
N ALA A 103 -26.94 -6.53 15.87
CA ALA A 103 -26.14 -6.65 17.09
C ALA A 103 -24.64 -6.58 16.81
N LEU A 104 -24.18 -7.05 15.64
CA LEU A 104 -22.78 -6.96 15.22
C LEU A 104 -22.39 -5.52 14.92
N THR A 105 -23.22 -4.74 14.22
CA THR A 105 -22.97 -3.31 14.01
C THR A 105 -22.92 -2.55 15.34
N ALA A 106 -23.82 -2.87 16.26
CA ALA A 106 -23.86 -2.23 17.58
C ALA A 106 -22.61 -2.54 18.43
N LYS A 107 -22.06 -3.75 18.30
CA LYS A 107 -20.87 -4.21 19.06
C LYS A 107 -19.55 -3.82 18.39
N PHE A 108 -19.44 -3.98 17.08
CA PHE A 108 -18.19 -3.92 16.31
C PHE A 108 -18.10 -2.70 15.38
N GLY A 109 -19.09 -1.82 15.39
CA GLY A 109 -19.08 -0.62 14.58
C GLY A 109 -19.63 -0.79 13.17
N THR A 110 -19.58 0.30 12.40
CA THR A 110 -20.31 0.50 11.14
C THR A 110 -19.79 -0.35 10.00
N THR A 111 -18.54 -0.76 10.05
CA THR A 111 -17.84 -1.50 8.99
C THR A 111 -18.08 -3.00 9.04
N CYS A 112 -18.34 -3.60 10.20
CA CYS A 112 -18.48 -5.06 10.34
C CYS A 112 -19.55 -5.63 9.39
N VAL A 113 -20.80 -5.18 9.53
CA VAL A 113 -21.90 -5.66 8.68
C VAL A 113 -21.80 -5.15 7.24
N ALA A 114 -21.28 -3.94 7.04
CA ALA A 114 -21.07 -3.39 5.70
C ALA A 114 -20.00 -4.19 4.92
N GLY A 115 -18.92 -4.60 5.58
CA GLY A 115 -17.86 -5.44 5.04
C GLY A 115 -18.36 -6.82 4.65
N MET A 116 -19.18 -7.46 5.49
CA MET A 116 -19.84 -8.72 5.12
C MET A 116 -20.72 -8.57 3.87
N LYS A 117 -21.45 -7.44 3.73
CA LYS A 117 -22.25 -7.17 2.52
C LYS A 117 -21.36 -7.03 1.29
N ASN A 118 -20.27 -6.28 1.40
CA ASN A 118 -19.30 -6.13 0.30
C ASN A 118 -18.66 -7.48 -0.07
N ALA A 119 -18.25 -8.30 0.90
CA ALA A 119 -17.71 -9.63 0.65
C ALA A 119 -18.70 -10.52 -0.13
N VAL A 120 -19.98 -10.47 0.26
CA VAL A 120 -21.06 -11.21 -0.43
C VAL A 120 -21.35 -10.69 -1.83
N LEU A 121 -21.28 -9.38 -2.05
CA LEU A 121 -21.46 -8.74 -3.36
C LEU A 121 -20.24 -8.91 -4.28
N GLY A 122 -19.05 -9.06 -3.69
CA GLY A 122 -17.76 -9.17 -4.39
C GLY A 122 -17.41 -10.58 -4.85
N MET A 123 -18.20 -11.59 -4.46
CA MET A 123 -17.92 -13.00 -4.68
C MET A 123 -19.08 -13.78 -5.33
N ASP A 124 -18.75 -14.63 -6.30
CA ASP A 124 -19.68 -15.54 -6.98
C ASP A 124 -18.95 -16.80 -7.45
N ASP A 125 -19.51 -17.98 -7.14
CA ASP A 125 -18.92 -19.28 -7.52
C ASP A 125 -18.65 -19.41 -9.03
N ARG A 126 -19.45 -18.75 -9.88
CA ARG A 126 -19.28 -18.75 -11.33
C ARG A 126 -18.01 -18.05 -11.78
N THR A 127 -17.35 -17.30 -10.88
CA THR A 127 -16.11 -16.56 -11.17
C THR A 127 -14.84 -17.24 -10.64
N VAL A 128 -14.94 -18.35 -9.91
CA VAL A 128 -13.79 -19.01 -9.26
C VAL A 128 -12.67 -19.36 -10.25
N GLU A 129 -13.00 -19.93 -11.40
CA GLU A 129 -12.00 -20.26 -12.43
C GLU A 129 -11.30 -18.99 -12.97
N LEU A 130 -12.07 -17.91 -13.18
CA LEU A 130 -11.51 -16.62 -13.61
C LEU A 130 -10.62 -16.00 -12.54
N GLN A 131 -10.93 -16.16 -11.25
CA GLN A 131 -10.10 -15.68 -10.15
C GLN A 131 -8.79 -16.46 -10.06
N GLN A 132 -8.83 -17.79 -10.20
CA GLN A 132 -7.61 -18.61 -10.27
C GLN A 132 -6.73 -18.19 -11.46
N GLN A 133 -7.35 -17.91 -12.62
CA GLN A 133 -6.63 -17.36 -13.77
C GLN A 133 -6.01 -16.00 -13.46
N PHE A 134 -6.73 -15.09 -12.80
CA PHE A 134 -6.19 -13.79 -12.39
C PHE A 134 -4.98 -13.94 -11.47
N ASN A 135 -5.05 -14.81 -10.45
CA ASN A 135 -3.92 -15.09 -9.56
C ASN A 135 -2.69 -15.56 -10.35
N ALA A 136 -2.88 -16.47 -11.32
CA ALA A 136 -1.80 -16.92 -12.18
C ALA A 136 -1.20 -15.79 -13.06
N LEU A 137 -2.02 -14.84 -13.52
CA LEU A 137 -1.55 -13.66 -14.26
C LEU A 137 -0.72 -12.72 -13.36
N VAL A 138 -1.16 -12.51 -12.12
CA VAL A 138 -0.39 -11.75 -11.11
C VAL A 138 0.95 -12.42 -10.84
N SER A 139 0.97 -13.74 -10.61
CA SER A 139 2.21 -14.49 -10.39
C SER A 139 3.16 -14.44 -11.61
N ARG A 140 2.63 -14.36 -12.84
CA ARG A 140 3.45 -14.11 -14.05
C ARG A 140 4.06 -12.72 -14.05
N TYR A 141 3.31 -11.67 -13.67
CA TYR A 141 3.87 -10.32 -13.54
C TYR A 141 5.00 -10.28 -12.52
N GLN A 142 4.79 -10.89 -11.35
CA GLN A 142 5.80 -10.99 -10.29
C GLN A 142 7.05 -11.75 -10.75
N GLN A 143 6.93 -12.76 -11.61
CA GLN A 143 8.09 -13.45 -12.19
C GLN A 143 8.87 -12.55 -13.16
N ILE A 144 8.17 -11.76 -13.98
CA ILE A 144 8.80 -10.82 -14.91
C ILE A 144 9.50 -9.71 -14.14
N TYR A 145 8.89 -9.14 -13.10
CA TYR A 145 9.44 -7.95 -12.45
C TYR A 145 10.26 -8.26 -11.18
N GLY A 146 9.82 -9.20 -10.36
CA GLY A 146 10.41 -9.49 -9.04
C GLY A 146 11.87 -9.97 -9.08
N GLY A 147 12.29 -10.58 -10.19
CA GLY A 147 13.68 -11.03 -10.40
C GLY A 147 14.50 -10.13 -11.32
N ALA A 148 14.00 -8.95 -11.69
CA ALA A 148 14.62 -8.10 -12.70
C ALA A 148 16.05 -7.68 -12.30
N LEU A 149 17.01 -8.03 -13.15
CA LEU A 149 18.40 -7.62 -13.06
C LEU A 149 18.78 -6.82 -14.30
N VAL A 150 19.50 -5.73 -14.09
CA VAL A 150 20.04 -4.89 -15.15
C VAL A 150 21.55 -4.74 -15.00
N GLU A 151 22.25 -4.59 -16.13
CA GLU A 151 23.68 -4.33 -16.14
C GLU A 151 23.94 -2.82 -16.17
N LEU A 152 24.69 -2.32 -15.19
CA LEU A 152 25.19 -0.94 -15.16
C LEU A 152 26.53 -0.90 -14.41
N ASP A 153 27.49 -0.13 -14.92
CA ASP A 153 28.82 0.00 -14.29
C ASP A 153 29.52 -1.37 -14.07
N GLY A 154 29.33 -2.31 -15.00
CA GLY A 154 29.88 -3.67 -14.93
C GLY A 154 29.31 -4.54 -13.80
N LYS A 155 28.19 -4.13 -13.19
CA LYS A 155 27.51 -4.85 -12.12
C LYS A 155 26.12 -5.29 -12.60
N GLN A 156 25.69 -6.45 -12.09
CA GLN A 156 24.29 -6.86 -12.16
C GLN A 156 23.56 -6.30 -10.94
N LEU A 157 22.59 -5.42 -11.18
CA LEU A 157 21.85 -4.69 -10.15
C LEU A 157 20.38 -5.07 -10.20
N THR A 158 19.75 -5.22 -9.03
CA THR A 158 18.29 -5.23 -8.95
C THR A 158 17.73 -3.85 -9.28
N ILE A 159 16.45 -3.77 -9.65
CA ILE A 159 15.79 -2.49 -9.90
C ILE A 159 15.88 -1.53 -8.69
N PRO A 160 15.67 -1.97 -7.42
CA PRO A 160 15.93 -1.13 -6.25
C PRO A 160 17.38 -0.64 -6.12
N GLN A 161 18.37 -1.45 -6.53
CA GLN A 161 19.79 -1.07 -6.47
C GLN A 161 20.18 0.02 -7.49
N LEU A 162 19.30 0.37 -8.45
CA LEU A 162 19.47 1.54 -9.30
C LEU A 162 19.19 2.87 -8.57
N GLY A 163 18.54 2.85 -7.40
CA GLY A 163 18.16 4.05 -6.64
C GLY A 163 19.33 5.04 -6.46
N PRO A 164 20.47 4.61 -5.90
CA PRO A 164 21.65 5.47 -5.75
C PRO A 164 22.18 6.05 -7.08
N TYR A 165 22.04 5.34 -8.19
CA TYR A 165 22.43 5.83 -9.52
C TYR A 165 21.43 6.86 -10.08
N LYS A 166 20.14 6.67 -9.82
CA LYS A 166 19.06 7.61 -10.19
C LYS A 166 19.14 8.92 -9.39
N GLU A 167 19.76 8.90 -8.22
CA GLU A 167 19.99 10.06 -7.36
C GLU A 167 21.42 10.66 -7.49
N ASP A 168 22.26 10.14 -8.38
CA ASP A 168 23.63 10.65 -8.55
C ASP A 168 23.61 12.09 -9.05
N LEU A 169 24.54 12.93 -8.59
CA LEU A 169 24.60 14.33 -9.01
C LEU A 169 25.02 14.51 -10.48
N ASP A 170 25.71 13.53 -11.07
CA ASP A 170 26.03 13.51 -12.50
C ASP A 170 24.78 13.15 -13.34
N PRO A 171 24.27 14.06 -14.18
CA PRO A 171 23.13 13.78 -15.05
C PRO A 171 23.34 12.58 -16.00
N ALA A 172 24.57 12.31 -16.41
CA ALA A 172 24.87 11.17 -17.28
C ALA A 172 24.68 9.84 -16.54
N VAL A 173 25.03 9.78 -15.25
CA VAL A 173 24.83 8.58 -14.41
C VAL A 173 23.35 8.33 -14.19
N ARG A 174 22.58 9.38 -13.87
CA ARG A 174 21.12 9.27 -13.72
C ARG A 174 20.46 8.76 -14.99
N ARG A 175 20.78 9.36 -16.13
CA ARG A 175 20.23 8.95 -17.43
C ARG A 175 20.56 7.49 -17.74
N ALA A 176 21.81 7.07 -17.53
CA ALA A 176 22.21 5.68 -17.74
C ALA A 176 21.44 4.69 -16.85
N ALA A 177 21.12 5.06 -15.61
CA ALA A 177 20.32 4.23 -14.71
C ALA A 177 18.88 4.04 -15.21
N TYR A 178 18.25 5.12 -15.68
CA TYR A 178 16.92 5.05 -16.29
C TYR A 178 16.92 4.33 -17.64
N GLU A 179 17.96 4.47 -18.45
CA GLU A 179 18.10 3.74 -19.72
C GLU A 179 18.32 2.23 -19.48
N ALA A 180 19.04 1.85 -18.42
CA ALA A 180 19.20 0.45 -18.03
C ALA A 180 17.86 -0.17 -17.57
N GLU A 181 17.08 0.54 -16.75
CA GLU A 181 15.72 0.13 -16.36
C GLU A 181 14.79 0.06 -17.59
N ALA A 182 14.79 1.09 -18.43
CA ALA A 182 14.00 1.13 -19.67
C ALA A 182 14.34 -0.04 -20.60
N GLY A 183 15.61 -0.37 -20.74
CA GLY A 183 16.07 -1.49 -21.57
C GLY A 183 15.49 -2.84 -21.12
N TYR A 184 15.35 -3.04 -19.80
CA TYR A 184 14.68 -4.23 -19.26
C TYR A 184 13.21 -4.28 -19.66
N PHE A 185 12.45 -3.23 -19.35
CA PHE A 185 11.02 -3.20 -19.64
C PHE A 185 10.71 -3.25 -21.14
N ASP A 186 11.53 -2.60 -21.98
CA ASP A 186 11.37 -2.68 -23.44
C ASP A 186 11.71 -4.08 -23.98
N ALA A 187 12.64 -4.81 -23.36
CA ALA A 187 12.92 -6.21 -23.72
C ALA A 187 11.73 -7.15 -23.39
N HIS A 188 10.96 -6.82 -22.35
CA HIS A 188 9.74 -7.53 -21.95
C HIS A 188 8.45 -6.90 -22.46
N ARG A 189 8.53 -5.94 -23.39
CA ARG A 189 7.37 -5.14 -23.83
C ARG A 189 6.18 -6.00 -24.26
N ALA A 190 6.39 -6.93 -25.19
CA ALA A 190 5.31 -7.74 -25.74
C ALA A 190 4.63 -8.59 -24.66
N GLU A 191 5.42 -9.13 -23.74
CA GLU A 191 4.95 -9.96 -22.63
C GLU A 191 4.10 -9.15 -21.64
N LEU A 192 4.58 -7.96 -21.24
CA LEU A 192 3.85 -7.05 -20.34
C LEU A 192 2.57 -6.49 -20.99
N ASP A 193 2.64 -6.12 -22.27
CA ASP A 193 1.50 -5.61 -23.04
C ASP A 193 0.38 -6.66 -23.18
N GLU A 194 0.74 -7.91 -23.48
CA GLU A 194 -0.18 -9.05 -23.56
C GLU A 194 -0.76 -9.36 -22.19
N LEU A 195 0.10 -9.50 -21.17
CA LEU A 195 -0.29 -9.81 -19.80
C LEU A 195 -1.32 -8.82 -19.24
N TYR A 196 -1.09 -7.51 -19.41
CA TYR A 196 -2.04 -6.51 -18.94
C TYR A 196 -3.37 -6.59 -19.70
N GLY A 197 -3.33 -6.90 -20.99
CA GLY A 197 -4.55 -7.14 -21.77
C GLY A 197 -5.36 -8.34 -21.28
N GLU A 198 -4.69 -9.41 -20.86
CA GLU A 198 -5.31 -10.58 -20.24
C GLU A 198 -5.95 -10.24 -18.90
N ILE A 199 -5.26 -9.47 -18.05
CA ILE A 199 -5.76 -9.01 -16.74
C ILE A 199 -7.05 -8.18 -16.92
N VAL A 200 -7.02 -7.16 -17.78
CA VAL A 200 -8.17 -6.27 -18.01
C VAL A 200 -9.38 -7.07 -18.50
N LYS A 201 -9.19 -7.99 -19.46
CA LYS A 201 -10.27 -8.84 -19.98
C LYS A 201 -10.82 -9.80 -18.94
N ASN A 202 -9.94 -10.44 -18.17
CA ASN A 202 -10.33 -11.39 -17.14
C ASN A 202 -11.19 -10.70 -16.07
N LEU A 203 -10.72 -9.59 -15.50
CA LEU A 203 -11.44 -8.87 -14.45
C LEU A 203 -12.77 -8.28 -14.95
N ASN A 204 -12.84 -7.80 -16.19
CA ASN A 204 -14.10 -7.40 -16.80
C ASN A 204 -15.05 -8.57 -17.04
N ALA A 205 -14.55 -9.77 -17.37
CA ALA A 205 -15.38 -10.96 -17.48
C ALA A 205 -15.98 -11.34 -16.11
N GLN A 206 -15.19 -11.28 -15.04
CA GLN A 206 -15.69 -11.49 -13.67
C GLN A 206 -16.81 -10.50 -13.33
N ALA A 207 -16.59 -9.21 -13.58
CA ALA A 207 -17.58 -8.16 -13.35
C ALA A 207 -18.91 -8.42 -14.07
N ARG A 208 -18.86 -8.79 -15.34
CA ARG A 208 -20.06 -9.08 -16.15
C ARG A 208 -20.82 -10.32 -15.69
N VAL A 209 -20.13 -11.38 -15.27
CA VAL A 209 -20.77 -12.58 -14.69
C VAL A 209 -21.60 -12.21 -13.45
N MET A 210 -21.10 -11.25 -12.68
CA MET A 210 -21.72 -10.74 -11.46
C MET A 210 -22.73 -9.60 -11.69
N GLY A 211 -22.94 -9.19 -12.95
CA GLY A 211 -23.95 -8.19 -13.32
C GLY A 211 -23.49 -6.73 -13.28
N TYR A 212 -22.20 -6.48 -13.09
CA TYR A 212 -21.60 -5.14 -13.20
C TYR A 212 -21.27 -4.80 -14.67
N HIS A 213 -21.18 -3.50 -14.98
CA HIS A 213 -20.85 -3.05 -16.33
C HIS A 213 -19.41 -3.45 -16.72
N ASP A 214 -18.47 -3.15 -15.84
CA ASP A 214 -17.04 -3.46 -15.96
C ASP A 214 -16.39 -3.57 -14.57
N TYR A 215 -15.11 -3.90 -14.53
CA TYR A 215 -14.38 -4.09 -13.27
C TYR A 215 -14.23 -2.80 -12.45
N SER A 216 -14.31 -1.61 -13.06
CA SER A 216 -14.23 -0.36 -12.29
C SER A 216 -15.39 -0.23 -11.30
N GLU A 217 -16.58 -0.77 -11.59
CA GLU A 217 -17.70 -0.82 -10.64
C GLU A 217 -17.49 -1.89 -9.55
N LEU A 218 -17.12 -3.11 -9.96
CA LEU A 218 -16.88 -4.23 -9.03
C LEU A 218 -15.70 -3.94 -8.07
N SER A 219 -14.71 -3.18 -8.52
CA SER A 219 -13.51 -2.85 -7.73
C SER A 219 -13.84 -2.17 -6.42
N TYR A 220 -14.84 -1.28 -6.36
CA TYR A 220 -15.21 -0.59 -5.12
C TYR A 220 -15.73 -1.56 -4.06
N VAL A 221 -16.45 -2.59 -4.50
CA VAL A 221 -16.94 -3.66 -3.63
C VAL A 221 -15.79 -4.55 -3.16
N ARG A 222 -14.90 -4.95 -4.07
CA ARG A 222 -13.75 -5.83 -3.75
C ARG A 222 -12.66 -5.16 -2.93
N MET A 223 -12.47 -3.86 -3.10
CA MET A 223 -11.62 -3.02 -2.23
C MET A 223 -12.31 -2.69 -0.90
N ASN A 224 -13.50 -3.25 -0.64
CA ASN A 224 -14.28 -3.06 0.58
C ASN A 224 -14.53 -1.57 0.93
N ARG A 225 -14.81 -0.74 -0.08
CA ARG A 225 -15.01 0.70 0.12
C ARG A 225 -16.34 0.95 0.81
N ILE A 226 -16.30 1.54 2.00
CA ILE A 226 -17.46 1.83 2.84
C ILE A 226 -17.47 3.33 3.13
N GLY A 227 -18.60 3.98 2.85
CA GLY A 227 -18.79 5.42 3.08
C GLY A 227 -18.43 6.34 1.91
N TYR A 228 -17.88 5.81 0.81
CA TYR A 228 -17.58 6.55 -0.41
C TYR A 228 -17.65 5.67 -1.66
N GLY A 229 -17.85 6.28 -2.83
CA GLY A 229 -18.00 5.57 -4.10
C GLY A 229 -17.31 6.26 -5.28
N PRO A 230 -17.64 5.83 -6.51
CA PRO A 230 -17.01 6.35 -7.74
C PRO A 230 -17.12 7.87 -7.91
N GLU A 231 -18.23 8.46 -7.47
CA GLU A 231 -18.45 9.90 -7.60
C GLU A 231 -17.58 10.72 -6.64
N GLU A 232 -17.41 10.26 -5.40
CA GLU A 232 -16.51 10.89 -4.43
C GLU A 232 -15.06 10.84 -4.91
N ILE A 233 -14.62 9.69 -5.44
CA ILE A 233 -13.27 9.53 -5.98
C ILE A 233 -13.06 10.39 -7.23
N ARG A 234 -14.04 10.46 -8.14
CA ARG A 234 -13.97 11.35 -9.30
C ARG A 234 -13.82 12.81 -8.88
N LYS A 235 -14.64 13.27 -7.93
CA LYS A 235 -14.55 14.64 -7.37
C LYS A 235 -13.20 14.90 -6.70
N PHE A 236 -12.67 13.92 -5.96
CA PHE A 236 -11.35 13.99 -5.34
C PHE A 236 -10.27 14.20 -6.41
N ARG A 237 -10.24 13.36 -7.46
CA ARG A 237 -9.30 13.50 -8.57
C ARG A 237 -9.43 14.83 -9.31
N ASP A 238 -10.65 15.31 -9.50
CA ASP A 238 -10.92 16.62 -10.11
C ASP A 238 -10.37 17.76 -9.25
N GLN A 239 -10.52 17.70 -7.93
CA GLN A 239 -9.94 18.69 -7.01
C GLN A 239 -8.40 18.63 -7.00
N VAL A 240 -7.80 17.44 -7.03
CA VAL A 240 -6.33 17.31 -7.14
C VAL A 240 -5.85 17.96 -8.43
N ALA A 241 -6.47 17.67 -9.57
CA ALA A 241 -6.09 18.26 -10.86
C ALA A 241 -6.27 19.79 -10.89
N ASN A 242 -7.34 20.32 -10.29
CA ASN A 242 -7.68 21.75 -10.41
C ASN A 242 -7.05 22.64 -9.32
N ASP A 243 -6.92 22.15 -8.09
CA ASP A 243 -6.46 22.94 -6.94
C ASP A 243 -5.06 22.54 -6.46
N VAL A 244 -4.65 21.27 -6.59
CA VAL A 244 -3.35 20.77 -6.09
C VAL A 244 -2.25 20.88 -7.14
N VAL A 245 -2.48 20.40 -8.37
CA VAL A 245 -1.48 20.44 -9.46
C VAL A 245 -0.90 21.84 -9.69
N PRO A 246 -1.67 22.95 -9.68
CA PRO A 246 -1.09 24.30 -9.78
C PRO A 246 -0.17 24.68 -8.62
N GLN A 247 -0.40 24.16 -7.43
CA GLN A 247 0.49 24.34 -6.28
C GLN A 247 1.76 23.52 -6.45
N LEU A 248 1.63 22.26 -6.91
CA LEU A 248 2.77 21.40 -7.20
C LEU A 248 3.69 22.00 -8.27
N GLN A 249 3.15 22.71 -9.28
CA GLN A 249 3.99 23.46 -10.22
C GLN A 249 4.87 24.52 -9.54
N LYS A 250 4.36 25.20 -8.49
CA LYS A 250 5.18 26.14 -7.70
C LYS A 250 6.26 25.39 -6.93
N VAL A 251 5.90 24.26 -6.30
CA VAL A 251 6.84 23.39 -5.58
C VAL A 251 7.95 22.90 -6.50
N MET A 252 7.63 22.44 -7.71
CA MET A 252 8.63 22.05 -8.71
C MET A 252 9.53 23.21 -9.13
N ALA A 253 9.01 24.45 -9.19
CA ALA A 253 9.83 25.63 -9.44
C ALA A 253 10.79 25.96 -8.27
N LEU A 254 10.36 25.74 -7.02
CA LEU A 254 11.23 25.84 -5.84
C LEU A 254 12.35 24.79 -5.91
N ARG A 255 12.02 23.53 -6.20
CA ARG A 255 12.99 22.45 -6.41
C ARG A 255 14.01 22.80 -7.49
N ALA A 256 13.56 23.29 -8.65
CA ALA A 256 14.43 23.71 -9.75
C ALA A 256 15.39 24.84 -9.33
N LYS A 257 14.91 25.82 -8.55
CA LYS A 257 15.74 26.89 -7.99
C LYS A 257 16.77 26.36 -6.98
N ARG A 258 16.36 25.47 -6.08
CA ARG A 258 17.19 24.87 -5.02
C ARG A 258 18.31 24.01 -5.60
N THR A 259 18.00 23.20 -6.60
CA THR A 259 18.97 22.32 -7.29
C THR A 259 19.83 23.09 -8.30
N GLY A 260 19.32 24.18 -8.86
CA GLY A 260 19.95 24.92 -9.95
C GLY A 260 19.71 24.30 -11.33
N ILE A 261 18.81 23.31 -11.45
CA ILE A 261 18.45 22.67 -12.71
C ILE A 261 17.33 23.47 -13.36
N ALA A 262 17.67 24.36 -14.29
CA ALA A 262 16.72 25.32 -14.86
C ALA A 262 15.60 24.68 -15.72
N ARG A 263 15.84 23.49 -16.27
CA ARG A 263 14.89 22.73 -17.10
C ARG A 263 15.00 21.24 -16.74
N PRO A 264 14.42 20.81 -15.62
CA PRO A 264 14.51 19.42 -15.19
C PRO A 264 13.77 18.52 -16.18
N THR A 265 14.42 17.42 -16.53
CA THR A 265 13.82 16.28 -17.24
C THR A 265 13.32 15.26 -16.22
N PHE A 266 12.67 14.21 -16.70
CA PHE A 266 12.21 13.08 -15.88
C PHE A 266 13.34 12.48 -15.04
N THR A 267 14.55 12.40 -15.61
CA THR A 267 15.74 11.86 -14.92
C THR A 267 16.33 12.79 -13.85
N ASP A 268 15.88 14.05 -13.81
CA ASP A 268 16.29 15.03 -12.81
C ASP A 268 15.34 15.11 -11.61
N LEU A 269 14.12 14.54 -11.73
CA LEU A 269 13.10 14.59 -10.68
C LEU A 269 13.57 14.05 -9.31
N PRO A 270 14.39 12.98 -9.24
CA PRO A 270 14.91 12.48 -7.97
C PRO A 270 15.94 13.41 -7.30
N ILE A 271 16.46 14.43 -7.99
CA ILE A 271 17.41 15.36 -7.39
C ILE A 271 16.67 16.42 -6.59
N MET A 272 16.86 16.37 -5.27
CA MET A 272 16.19 17.27 -4.34
C MET A 272 17.07 18.43 -3.90
N PHE A 273 18.39 18.24 -3.87
CA PHE A 273 19.36 19.23 -3.41
C PHE A 273 20.59 19.27 -4.31
N LYS A 274 21.16 20.46 -4.47
CA LYS A 274 22.32 20.70 -5.33
C LYS A 274 23.58 19.93 -4.91
N ASP A 275 23.74 19.70 -3.62
CA ASP A 275 24.88 19.02 -2.99
C ASP A 275 24.57 17.57 -2.58
N GLY A 276 23.44 17.03 -3.05
CA GLY A 276 23.05 15.63 -2.86
C GLY A 276 21.92 15.45 -1.86
N ASN A 277 21.14 14.40 -2.10
CA ASN A 277 20.02 13.97 -1.26
C ASN A 277 20.50 13.52 0.14
N PRO A 278 19.65 13.65 1.17
CA PRO A 278 19.92 13.13 2.51
C PRO A 278 20.12 11.62 2.46
N LYS A 279 21.14 11.12 3.16
CA LYS A 279 21.42 9.68 3.26
C LYS A 279 21.31 9.22 4.72
N PRO A 280 20.67 8.08 4.98
CA PRO A 280 20.59 7.55 6.33
C PRO A 280 21.98 7.13 6.83
N ILE A 281 22.16 7.11 8.14
CA ILE A 281 23.34 6.55 8.81
C ILE A 281 23.64 5.15 8.24
N PRO A 282 24.89 4.82 7.87
CA PRO A 282 25.18 3.56 7.21
C PRO A 282 25.13 2.38 8.18
N GLY A 283 24.63 1.24 7.69
CA GLY A 283 24.69 -0.06 8.37
C GLY A 283 23.41 -0.45 9.09
N TYR A 284 22.97 -1.69 8.85
CA TYR A 284 21.74 -2.26 9.40
C TYR A 284 21.62 -2.09 10.92
N LYS A 285 22.61 -2.55 11.69
CA LYS A 285 22.55 -2.52 13.15
C LYS A 285 22.37 -1.10 13.70
N VAL A 286 23.12 -0.13 13.17
CA VAL A 286 23.08 1.25 13.65
C VAL A 286 21.71 1.88 13.37
N ARG A 287 21.12 1.61 12.20
CA ARG A 287 19.75 2.04 11.86
C ARG A 287 18.71 1.42 12.77
N MET A 288 18.78 0.11 13.01
CA MET A 288 17.83 -0.58 13.89
C MET A 288 17.94 -0.13 15.34
N ASP A 289 19.17 0.13 15.83
CA ASP A 289 19.39 0.72 17.16
C ASP A 289 18.78 2.13 17.23
N ALA A 290 18.98 2.96 16.21
CA ALA A 290 18.38 4.31 16.14
C ALA A 290 16.85 4.25 16.08
N ALA A 291 16.27 3.32 15.32
CA ALA A 291 14.83 3.09 15.25
C ALA A 291 14.27 2.65 16.61
N ARG A 292 14.99 1.78 17.33
CA ARG A 292 14.60 1.39 18.70
C ARG A 292 14.60 2.60 19.63
N THR A 293 15.65 3.43 19.61
CA THR A 293 15.69 4.67 20.41
C THR A 293 14.53 5.61 20.06
N MET A 294 14.30 5.85 18.77
CA MET A 294 13.20 6.68 18.27
C MET A 294 11.84 6.22 18.81
N TYR A 295 11.51 4.94 18.68
CA TYR A 295 10.22 4.41 19.13
C TYR A 295 10.09 4.31 20.65
N HIS A 296 11.20 4.16 21.39
CA HIS A 296 11.20 4.29 22.86
C HIS A 296 10.89 5.70 23.32
N GLU A 297 11.42 6.71 22.62
CA GLU A 297 11.21 8.11 22.96
C GLU A 297 9.86 8.65 22.46
N LEU A 298 9.29 8.06 21.41
CA LEU A 298 7.99 8.45 20.85
C LEU A 298 6.84 8.18 21.82
N SER A 299 6.72 6.95 22.33
CA SER A 299 5.66 6.59 23.29
C SER A 299 5.94 5.26 24.00
N PRO A 300 5.31 5.00 25.17
CA PRO A 300 5.35 3.69 25.81
C PRO A 300 4.83 2.55 24.94
N GLU A 301 3.74 2.78 24.19
CA GLU A 301 3.14 1.78 23.30
C GLU A 301 4.10 1.40 22.17
N THR A 302 4.77 2.38 21.56
CA THR A 302 5.74 2.12 20.49
C THR A 302 7.03 1.50 21.01
N ALA A 303 7.42 1.76 22.27
CA ALA A 303 8.55 1.11 22.91
C ALA A 303 8.35 -0.41 23.03
N GLU A 304 7.19 -0.83 23.53
CA GLU A 304 6.82 -2.25 23.63
C GLU A 304 6.78 -2.92 22.24
N PHE A 305 6.13 -2.26 21.28
CA PHE A 305 6.04 -2.72 19.90
C PHE A 305 7.42 -2.92 19.27
N ILE A 306 8.32 -1.94 19.34
CA ILE A 306 9.61 -2.04 18.64
C ILE A 306 10.52 -3.08 19.30
N ASP A 307 10.44 -3.24 20.63
CA ASP A 307 11.15 -4.29 21.34
C ASP A 307 10.66 -5.66 20.89
N PHE A 308 9.33 -5.84 20.81
CA PHE A 308 8.75 -7.08 20.29
C PHE A 308 9.22 -7.39 18.86
N MET A 309 9.14 -6.40 17.95
CA MET A 309 9.51 -6.60 16.55
C MET A 309 10.99 -7.00 16.39
N GLN A 310 11.89 -6.29 17.06
CA GLN A 310 13.32 -6.53 16.92
C GLN A 310 13.81 -7.76 17.69
N ASP A 311 13.30 -8.02 18.90
CA ASP A 311 13.74 -9.16 19.71
C ASP A 311 13.28 -10.51 19.12
N ASN A 312 12.19 -10.50 18.34
CA ASN A 312 11.68 -11.66 17.62
C ASN A 312 12.12 -11.73 16.14
N GLU A 313 13.04 -10.85 15.69
CA GLU A 313 13.62 -10.89 14.32
C GLU A 313 12.57 -10.73 13.20
N LEU A 314 11.59 -9.84 13.37
CA LEU A 314 10.43 -9.66 12.48
C LEU A 314 10.65 -8.63 11.35
N PHE A 315 11.90 -8.54 10.86
CA PHE A 315 12.30 -7.62 9.78
C PHE A 315 13.14 -8.36 8.73
N ASP A 316 12.75 -8.27 7.45
CA ASP A 316 13.62 -8.55 6.31
C ASP A 316 13.66 -7.35 5.36
N VAL A 317 14.62 -6.44 5.59
CA VAL A 317 14.61 -5.11 4.96
C VAL A 317 15.75 -4.87 3.98
N GLU A 318 16.80 -5.69 3.92
CA GLU A 318 17.92 -5.45 2.99
C GLU A 318 17.64 -6.00 1.58
N SER A 319 17.99 -5.25 0.52
CA SER A 319 17.82 -5.70 -0.87
C SER A 319 18.91 -6.67 -1.32
N ARG A 320 18.53 -7.73 -2.04
CA ARG A 320 19.45 -8.78 -2.55
C ARG A 320 18.88 -9.48 -3.79
N PRO A 321 19.72 -10.05 -4.68
CA PRO A 321 19.24 -10.82 -5.82
C PRO A 321 18.34 -12.00 -5.41
N GLY A 322 17.21 -12.14 -6.11
CA GLY A 322 16.18 -13.15 -5.83
C GLY A 322 15.09 -12.69 -4.87
N LYS A 323 15.30 -11.61 -4.11
CA LYS A 323 14.26 -11.00 -3.25
C LYS A 323 13.27 -10.20 -4.09
N MET A 324 11.98 -10.31 -3.76
CA MET A 324 10.90 -9.54 -4.41
C MET A 324 11.12 -8.02 -4.24
N SER A 325 10.73 -7.23 -5.24
CA SER A 325 10.77 -5.76 -5.17
C SER A 325 9.65 -5.21 -4.27
N GLY A 326 9.80 -3.94 -3.83
CA GLY A 326 8.81 -3.25 -2.98
C GLY A 326 9.04 -3.40 -1.48
N GLY A 327 8.00 -3.09 -0.71
CA GLY A 327 7.91 -3.21 0.74
C GLY A 327 6.47 -3.59 1.13
N TYR A 328 6.31 -4.27 2.26
CA TYR A 328 4.99 -4.55 2.84
C TYR A 328 5.10 -4.88 4.33
N MET A 329 3.95 -4.81 4.99
CA MET A 329 3.67 -5.38 6.31
C MET A 329 2.64 -6.50 6.17
N THR A 330 2.84 -7.61 6.88
CA THR A 330 1.81 -8.65 7.06
C THR A 330 1.79 -9.14 8.50
N SER A 331 0.74 -9.87 8.89
CA SER A 331 0.57 -10.43 10.23
C SER A 331 0.68 -11.96 10.25
N LEU A 332 1.12 -12.51 11.37
CA LEU A 332 1.11 -13.94 11.70
C LEU A 332 0.15 -14.16 12.89
N PRO A 333 -1.16 -14.31 12.65
CA PRO A 333 -2.18 -14.25 13.71
C PRO A 333 -1.99 -15.24 14.86
N SER A 334 -1.55 -16.47 14.58
CA SER A 334 -1.29 -17.48 15.62
C SER A 334 -0.17 -17.07 16.59
N TYR A 335 0.68 -16.12 16.19
CA TYR A 335 1.76 -15.57 17.00
C TYR A 335 1.52 -14.13 17.46
N LYS A 336 0.42 -13.49 16.99
CA LYS A 336 0.15 -12.05 17.16
C LYS A 336 1.38 -11.20 16.81
N ALA A 337 1.97 -11.50 15.66
CA ALA A 337 3.26 -10.98 15.25
C ALA A 337 3.16 -10.33 13.86
N PRO A 338 3.36 -9.00 13.76
CA PRO A 338 3.59 -8.37 12.47
C PRO A 338 4.95 -8.78 11.91
N PHE A 339 5.13 -8.67 10.60
CA PHE A 339 6.40 -8.88 9.90
C PHE A 339 6.59 -7.77 8.86
N ILE A 340 7.78 -7.17 8.84
CA ILE A 340 8.12 -6.07 7.92
C ILE A 340 9.09 -6.57 6.86
N PHE A 341 8.73 -6.36 5.59
CA PHE A 341 9.54 -6.63 4.42
C PHE A 341 9.86 -5.32 3.69
N ALA A 342 11.12 -5.12 3.31
CA ALA A 342 11.53 -3.96 2.51
C ALA A 342 12.79 -4.23 1.67
N ASN A 343 13.20 -3.25 0.87
CA ASN A 343 14.38 -3.30 0.00
C ASN A 343 15.30 -2.07 0.18
N TRP A 344 16.05 -2.06 1.28
CA TRP A 344 17.03 -1.02 1.57
C TRP A 344 18.16 -0.99 0.55
N ASN A 345 18.46 0.20 0.08
CA ASN A 345 19.47 0.51 -0.93
C ASN A 345 20.36 1.71 -0.54
N ASN A 346 20.25 2.20 0.70
CA ASN A 346 21.01 3.31 1.28
C ASN A 346 20.63 4.71 0.77
N THR A 347 19.39 4.90 0.30
CA THR A 347 18.82 6.24 0.06
C THR A 347 17.89 6.64 1.21
N SER A 348 17.32 7.85 1.17
CA SER A 348 16.31 8.27 2.17
C SER A 348 15.09 7.35 2.20
N GLY A 349 14.80 6.68 1.08
CA GLY A 349 13.73 5.69 0.96
C GLY A 349 13.84 4.53 1.95
N ASP A 350 15.04 4.22 2.46
CA ASP A 350 15.22 3.21 3.51
C ASP A 350 14.50 3.61 4.81
N VAL A 351 14.46 4.91 5.13
CA VAL A 351 13.77 5.44 6.31
C VAL A 351 12.29 5.61 6.04
N ASP A 352 11.92 6.10 4.85
CA ASP A 352 10.51 6.20 4.42
C ASP A 352 9.82 4.83 4.59
N VAL A 353 10.39 3.76 4.00
CA VAL A 353 9.80 2.42 4.11
C VAL A 353 9.86 1.86 5.54
N LEU A 354 10.89 2.19 6.33
CA LEU A 354 10.98 1.71 7.71
C LEU A 354 9.83 2.28 8.56
N THR A 355 9.62 3.59 8.51
CA THR A 355 8.59 4.25 9.32
C THR A 355 7.19 3.97 8.78
N HIS A 356 7.04 3.86 7.45
CA HIS A 356 5.81 3.45 6.77
C HIS A 356 5.34 2.07 7.25
N GLU A 357 6.18 1.05 7.09
CA GLU A 357 5.81 -0.33 7.47
C GLU A 357 5.70 -0.49 8.99
N CYS A 358 6.45 0.29 9.78
CA CYS A 358 6.25 0.32 11.23
C CYS A 358 4.94 1.00 11.64
N GLY A 359 4.39 1.93 10.86
CA GLY A 359 3.05 2.48 11.10
C GLY A 359 1.96 1.41 10.93
N HIS A 360 2.01 0.66 9.83
CA HIS A 360 1.18 -0.53 9.61
C HIS A 360 1.37 -1.55 10.74
N ALA A 361 2.60 -1.95 11.02
CA ALA A 361 2.88 -2.98 12.01
C ALA A 361 2.48 -2.57 13.43
N PHE A 362 2.60 -1.28 13.77
CA PHE A 362 2.19 -0.77 15.07
C PHE A 362 0.66 -0.81 15.23
N GLU A 363 -0.09 -0.44 14.20
CA GLU A 363 -1.54 -0.52 14.24
C GLU A 363 -2.01 -1.98 14.40
N GLY A 364 -1.54 -2.89 13.55
CA GLY A 364 -1.86 -4.31 13.67
C GLY A 364 -1.44 -4.89 15.03
N TYR A 365 -0.25 -4.52 15.53
CA TYR A 365 0.23 -4.94 16.84
C TYR A 365 -0.72 -4.57 17.97
N VAL A 366 -1.26 -3.35 17.94
CA VAL A 366 -2.23 -2.84 18.94
C VAL A 366 -3.57 -3.56 18.79
N ALA A 367 -4.08 -3.69 17.56
CA ALA A 367 -5.37 -4.32 17.28
C ALA A 367 -5.40 -5.80 17.68
N GLU A 368 -4.37 -6.59 17.32
CA GLU A 368 -4.23 -8.01 17.67
C GLU A 368 -4.20 -8.29 19.17
N ARG A 369 -3.84 -7.29 19.97
CA ARG A 369 -3.72 -7.38 21.44
C ARG A 369 -4.95 -6.85 22.16
N ASP A 370 -5.90 -6.23 21.45
CA ASP A 370 -7.18 -5.84 22.02
C ASP A 370 -8.18 -7.01 21.91
N PRO A 371 -8.59 -7.64 23.02
CA PRO A 371 -9.55 -8.74 22.98
C PRO A 371 -10.95 -8.31 22.53
N GLU A 372 -11.22 -7.00 22.47
CA GLU A 372 -12.49 -6.48 21.96
C GLU A 372 -12.53 -6.40 20.43
N VAL A 373 -11.37 -6.46 19.76
CA VAL A 373 -11.25 -6.41 18.29
C VAL A 373 -11.22 -7.84 17.71
N PRO A 374 -12.20 -8.22 16.88
CA PRO A 374 -12.15 -9.48 16.14
C PRO A 374 -11.01 -9.51 15.11
N ALA A 375 -10.45 -10.70 14.84
CA ALA A 375 -9.27 -10.84 13.97
C ALA A 375 -9.46 -10.29 12.54
N ASP A 376 -10.66 -10.40 11.99
CA ASP A 376 -11.01 -9.89 10.66
C ASP A 376 -11.30 -8.38 10.62
N LEU A 377 -11.26 -7.71 11.77
CA LEU A 377 -11.35 -6.25 11.93
C LEU A 377 -10.07 -5.67 12.55
N GLU A 378 -8.99 -6.45 12.64
CA GLU A 378 -7.70 -5.95 13.13
C GLU A 378 -7.12 -4.89 12.19
N CYS A 379 -7.24 -5.07 10.87
CA CYS A 379 -6.85 -4.10 9.85
C CYS A 379 -8.10 -3.42 9.25
N PRO A 380 -8.11 -2.08 9.09
CA PRO A 380 -9.22 -1.37 8.45
C PRO A 380 -9.20 -1.50 6.92
N GLY A 381 -10.11 -0.79 6.25
CA GLY A 381 -10.04 -0.62 4.79
C GLY A 381 -8.66 -0.10 4.36
N MET A 382 -8.21 -0.48 3.16
CA MET A 382 -6.83 -0.23 2.72
C MET A 382 -6.48 1.28 2.70
N GLU A 383 -7.42 2.13 2.34
CA GLU A 383 -7.28 3.60 2.40
C GLU A 383 -7.16 4.16 3.80
N SER A 384 -7.58 3.40 4.80
CA SER A 384 -7.45 3.73 6.21
C SER A 384 -6.18 3.14 6.81
N ALA A 385 -5.81 1.93 6.36
CA ALA A 385 -4.55 1.27 6.73
C ALA A 385 -3.36 2.17 6.36
N GLU A 386 -3.39 2.74 5.15
CA GLU A 386 -2.37 3.67 4.68
C GLU A 386 -2.29 4.99 5.47
N ILE A 387 -3.30 5.33 6.30
CA ILE A 387 -3.20 6.48 7.21
C ILE A 387 -2.19 6.14 8.29
N HIS A 388 -2.18 4.90 8.80
CA HIS A 388 -1.30 4.48 9.88
C HIS A 388 0.16 4.57 9.45
N SER A 389 0.48 4.00 8.29
CA SER A 389 1.81 4.03 7.70
C SER A 389 2.28 5.45 7.39
N MET A 390 1.53 6.20 6.57
CA MET A 390 1.95 7.52 6.11
C MET A 390 1.97 8.57 7.22
N ALA A 391 1.06 8.50 8.20
CA ALA A 391 1.11 9.39 9.34
C ALA A 391 2.33 9.09 10.23
N MET A 392 2.71 7.82 10.40
CA MET A 392 3.88 7.44 11.17
C MET A 392 5.16 8.07 10.60
N GLU A 393 5.31 8.12 9.28
CA GLU A 393 6.45 8.76 8.59
C GLU A 393 6.66 10.22 9.04
N PHE A 394 5.58 10.97 9.25
CA PHE A 394 5.64 12.34 9.76
C PHE A 394 5.71 12.43 11.27
N LEU A 395 5.03 11.55 12.00
CA LEU A 395 5.01 11.56 13.47
C LEU A 395 6.38 11.19 14.06
N THR A 396 7.24 10.49 13.32
CA THR A 396 8.63 10.21 13.72
C THR A 396 9.59 11.37 13.43
N ALA A 397 9.15 12.45 12.78
CA ALA A 397 10.00 13.57 12.37
C ALA A 397 10.94 14.15 13.45
N PRO A 398 10.53 14.32 14.71
CA PRO A 398 11.43 14.82 15.77
C PRO A 398 12.69 13.98 15.97
N TRP A 399 12.67 12.70 15.60
CA TRP A 399 13.77 11.73 15.81
C TRP A 399 14.56 11.40 14.55
N HIS A 400 14.21 11.95 13.39
CA HIS A 400 14.97 11.72 12.15
C HIS A 400 16.43 12.18 12.25
N HIS A 401 16.77 13.03 13.22
CA HIS A 401 18.16 13.38 13.54
C HIS A 401 19.03 12.20 13.98
N LEU A 402 18.43 11.15 14.53
CA LEU A 402 19.13 9.90 14.83
C LEU A 402 19.55 9.17 13.56
N LEU A 403 18.78 9.32 12.48
CA LEU A 403 18.94 8.61 11.20
C LEU A 403 19.68 9.42 10.14
N PHE A 404 19.62 10.75 10.16
CA PHE A 404 20.20 11.62 9.12
C PHE A 404 21.23 12.62 9.65
N GLY A 405 21.33 12.83 10.96
CA GLY A 405 22.29 13.75 11.58
C GLY A 405 22.20 15.16 10.99
N LYS A 406 23.24 15.59 10.27
CA LYS A 406 23.29 16.93 9.64
C LYS A 406 22.31 17.11 8.49
N ASP A 407 21.82 16.04 7.88
CA ASP A 407 20.92 16.08 6.71
C ASP A 407 19.44 15.99 7.13
N THR A 408 19.13 16.14 8.43
CA THR A 408 17.76 16.05 8.96
C THR A 408 16.81 17.05 8.32
N ASP A 409 17.21 18.31 8.20
CA ASP A 409 16.34 19.34 7.60
C ASP A 409 16.12 19.10 6.10
N LYS A 410 17.14 18.55 5.41
CA LYS A 410 17.00 18.11 4.02
C LYS A 410 16.00 16.97 3.90
N TYR A 411 16.05 15.99 4.79
CA TYR A 411 15.10 14.88 4.78
C TYR A 411 13.69 15.35 5.08
N ALA A 412 13.50 16.22 6.08
CA ALA A 412 12.19 16.78 6.40
C ALA A 412 11.58 17.52 5.19
N LEU A 413 12.38 18.35 4.49
CA LEU A 413 11.92 19.02 3.26
C LEU A 413 11.65 18.02 2.13
N LEU A 414 12.56 17.08 1.88
CA LEU A 414 12.40 16.05 0.84
C LEU A 414 11.12 15.27 1.04
N HIS A 415 10.93 14.70 2.23
CA HIS A 415 9.82 13.82 2.55
C HIS A 415 8.48 14.55 2.43
N ALA A 416 8.35 15.75 3.01
CA ALA A 416 7.14 16.56 2.88
C ALA A 416 6.85 16.96 1.43
N GLU A 417 7.88 17.29 0.65
CA GLU A 417 7.74 17.70 -0.75
C GLU A 417 7.31 16.53 -1.64
N ASP A 418 7.96 15.37 -1.52
CA ASP A 418 7.66 14.18 -2.33
C ASP A 418 6.30 13.58 -1.97
N SER A 419 5.93 13.53 -0.69
CA SER A 419 4.57 13.13 -0.26
C SER A 419 3.48 14.04 -0.83
N PHE A 420 3.74 15.35 -0.94
CA PHE A 420 2.76 16.27 -1.54
C PHE A 420 2.69 16.10 -3.06
N VAL A 421 3.83 15.97 -3.74
CA VAL A 421 3.92 15.73 -5.19
C VAL A 421 3.29 14.40 -5.59
N PHE A 422 3.37 13.38 -4.73
CA PHE A 422 2.80 12.06 -4.95
C PHE A 422 1.30 12.07 -5.26
N LEU A 423 0.52 13.00 -4.68
CA LEU A 423 -0.93 13.13 -4.93
C LEU A 423 -1.27 13.19 -6.42
N ALA A 424 -0.47 13.89 -7.22
CA ALA A 424 -0.67 13.98 -8.66
C ALA A 424 -0.44 12.63 -9.35
N TYR A 425 0.65 11.93 -9.00
CA TYR A 425 0.96 10.63 -9.58
C TYR A 425 -0.10 9.58 -9.23
N GLY A 426 -0.55 9.55 -7.98
CA GLY A 426 -1.52 8.55 -7.56
C GLY A 426 -2.91 8.73 -8.17
N CYS A 427 -3.37 9.98 -8.34
CA CYS A 427 -4.61 10.27 -9.05
C CYS A 427 -4.52 9.94 -10.55
N GLU A 428 -3.35 10.12 -11.17
CA GLU A 428 -3.11 9.70 -12.55
C GLU A 428 -3.23 8.18 -12.71
N VAL A 429 -2.61 7.40 -11.82
CA VAL A 429 -2.69 5.93 -11.83
C VAL A 429 -4.13 5.45 -11.67
N ASP A 430 -4.90 6.04 -10.76
CA ASP A 430 -6.29 5.69 -10.55
C ASP A 430 -7.17 6.03 -11.77
N GLU A 431 -7.03 7.23 -12.33
CA GLU A 431 -7.76 7.61 -13.55
C GLU A 431 -7.39 6.73 -14.74
N PHE A 432 -6.11 6.37 -14.87
CA PHE A 432 -5.65 5.43 -15.90
C PHE A 432 -6.39 4.09 -15.78
N GLN A 433 -6.48 3.53 -14.58
CA GLN A 433 -7.17 2.26 -14.37
C GLN A 433 -8.66 2.32 -14.72
N HIS A 434 -9.36 3.40 -14.35
CA HIS A 434 -10.74 3.61 -14.79
C HIS A 434 -10.85 3.54 -16.32
N ILE A 435 -9.98 4.23 -17.06
CA ILE A 435 -9.98 4.21 -18.54
C ILE A 435 -9.74 2.80 -19.07
N MET A 436 -8.81 2.04 -18.50
CA MET A 436 -8.46 0.69 -18.96
C MET A 436 -9.64 -0.28 -18.83
N TYR A 437 -10.32 -0.28 -17.69
CA TYR A 437 -11.44 -1.20 -17.47
C TYR A 437 -12.72 -0.76 -18.20
N GLN A 438 -12.93 0.53 -18.39
CA GLN A 438 -14.06 1.07 -19.17
C GLN A 438 -13.87 0.90 -20.69
N ASN A 439 -12.61 0.77 -21.16
CA ASN A 439 -12.26 0.62 -22.56
C ASN A 439 -11.33 -0.59 -22.76
N PRO A 440 -11.82 -1.83 -22.56
CA PRO A 440 -10.98 -3.03 -22.51
C PRO A 440 -10.29 -3.40 -23.83
N ASP A 441 -10.74 -2.83 -24.94
CA ASP A 441 -10.25 -3.13 -26.28
C ASP A 441 -9.11 -2.19 -26.74
N LEU A 442 -8.68 -1.25 -25.90
CA LEU A 442 -7.53 -0.40 -26.20
C LEU A 442 -6.29 -1.25 -26.51
N THR A 443 -5.64 -0.95 -27.62
CA THR A 443 -4.36 -1.53 -28.00
C THR A 443 -3.24 -1.05 -27.07
N PRO A 444 -2.13 -1.77 -26.94
CA PRO A 444 -1.03 -1.34 -26.08
C PRO A 444 -0.52 0.09 -26.33
N ASP A 445 -0.46 0.50 -27.60
CA ASP A 445 -0.04 1.86 -27.96
C ASP A 445 -1.08 2.92 -27.55
N GLU A 446 -2.37 2.61 -27.65
CA GLU A 446 -3.43 3.52 -27.16
C GLU A 446 -3.42 3.65 -25.63
N ARG A 447 -3.12 2.57 -24.91
CA ARG A 447 -2.94 2.63 -23.44
C ARG A 447 -1.80 3.58 -23.07
N ASN A 448 -0.66 3.45 -23.75
CA ASN A 448 0.48 4.34 -23.55
C ASN A 448 0.16 5.80 -23.92
N ALA A 449 -0.67 6.02 -24.95
CA ALA A 449 -1.12 7.36 -25.32
C ALA A 449 -2.04 7.99 -24.26
N GLU A 450 -2.94 7.21 -23.65
CA GLU A 450 -3.77 7.68 -22.53
C GLU A 450 -2.92 7.98 -21.29
N TRP A 451 -1.90 7.17 -20.99
CA TRP A 451 -0.93 7.48 -19.94
C TRP A 451 -0.26 8.84 -20.17
N LEU A 452 0.29 9.11 -21.36
CA LEU A 452 0.91 10.40 -21.68
C LEU A 452 -0.06 11.59 -21.64
N LYS A 453 -1.35 11.35 -21.89
CA LYS A 453 -2.39 12.39 -21.74
C LYS A 453 -2.63 12.71 -20.26
N LEU A 454 -2.60 11.69 -19.40
CA LEU A 454 -2.75 11.88 -17.95
C LEU A 454 -1.49 12.49 -17.31
N GLU A 455 -0.28 12.14 -17.78
CA GLU A 455 0.98 12.83 -17.43
C GLU A 455 0.84 14.35 -17.62
N LYS A 456 0.28 14.79 -18.75
CA LYS A 456 0.06 16.23 -19.03
C LYS A 456 -1.00 16.85 -18.13
N LYS A 457 -1.99 16.08 -17.68
CA LYS A 457 -3.05 16.55 -16.79
C LYS A 457 -2.54 16.72 -15.36
N TYR A 458 -1.83 15.72 -14.85
CA TYR A 458 -1.45 15.63 -13.43
C TYR A 458 -0.03 16.10 -13.15
N ARG A 459 0.92 15.85 -14.06
CA ARG A 459 2.34 16.15 -13.90
C ARG A 459 2.89 16.97 -15.08
N PRO A 460 2.29 18.14 -15.40
CA PRO A 460 2.63 18.95 -16.58
C PRO A 460 4.08 19.49 -16.62
N TRP A 461 4.84 19.34 -15.55
CA TRP A 461 6.24 19.74 -15.46
C TRP A 461 7.22 18.68 -15.99
N ILE A 462 6.75 17.47 -16.32
CA ILE A 462 7.62 16.37 -16.76
C ILE A 462 7.98 16.54 -18.23
N ASP A 463 9.28 16.53 -18.49
CA ASP A 463 9.87 16.36 -19.82
C ASP A 463 10.67 15.05 -19.86
N PHE A 464 10.29 14.12 -20.72
CA PHE A 464 10.97 12.82 -20.83
C PHE A 464 12.28 12.88 -21.61
N ASP A 465 12.59 13.97 -22.33
CA ASP A 465 13.83 14.13 -23.13
C ASP A 465 14.17 12.91 -24.02
N ASN A 466 13.14 12.40 -24.70
CA ASN A 466 13.20 11.20 -25.55
C ASN A 466 13.76 9.95 -24.87
N LEU A 467 13.66 9.86 -23.54
CA LEU A 467 14.03 8.67 -22.78
C LEU A 467 13.17 7.47 -23.27
N PRO A 468 13.78 6.38 -23.75
CA PRO A 468 13.06 5.16 -24.15
C PRO A 468 12.17 4.62 -23.03
N PHE A 469 11.18 3.78 -23.36
CA PHE A 469 10.14 3.29 -22.46
C PHE A 469 9.21 4.38 -21.85
N TYR A 470 9.75 5.38 -21.14
CA TYR A 470 8.99 6.45 -20.51
C TYR A 470 8.40 7.44 -21.52
N GLY A 471 9.21 7.93 -22.45
CA GLY A 471 8.80 8.93 -23.45
C GLY A 471 7.74 8.42 -24.43
N ARG A 472 7.60 7.09 -24.58
CA ARG A 472 6.51 6.47 -25.35
C ARG A 472 5.24 6.22 -24.55
N GLY A 473 5.24 6.51 -23.24
CA GLY A 473 4.09 6.35 -22.35
C GLY A 473 3.97 5.01 -21.66
N ALA A 474 5.02 4.18 -21.64
CA ALA A 474 4.96 2.84 -21.03
C ALA A 474 5.42 2.80 -19.57
N GLY A 475 5.80 3.95 -19.00
CA GLY A 475 6.30 4.05 -17.62
C GLY A 475 5.35 3.51 -16.54
N TRP A 476 4.06 3.36 -16.82
CA TRP A 476 3.09 2.73 -15.93
C TRP A 476 3.34 1.23 -15.72
N GLN A 477 4.03 0.54 -16.63
CA GLN A 477 4.26 -0.91 -16.54
C GLN A 477 5.14 -1.31 -15.35
N ARG A 478 5.93 -0.37 -14.81
CA ARG A 478 6.75 -0.57 -13.60
C ARG A 478 5.94 -0.50 -12.29
N GLN A 479 4.69 -0.02 -12.36
CA GLN A 479 3.87 0.18 -11.18
C GLN A 479 3.11 -1.11 -10.85
N LEU A 480 3.65 -1.89 -9.93
CA LEU A 480 3.14 -3.22 -9.57
C LEU A 480 1.64 -3.22 -9.24
N HIS A 481 1.15 -2.22 -8.51
CA HIS A 481 -0.26 -2.10 -8.11
C HIS A 481 -1.25 -2.13 -9.28
N ILE A 482 -0.85 -1.68 -10.47
CA ILE A 482 -1.71 -1.72 -11.66
C ILE A 482 -1.98 -3.17 -12.12
N TYR A 483 -1.02 -4.06 -11.91
CA TYR A 483 -1.12 -5.49 -12.26
C TYR A 483 -1.65 -6.33 -11.10
N GLU A 484 -1.14 -6.08 -9.90
CA GLU A 484 -1.33 -6.96 -8.74
C GLU A 484 -2.59 -6.60 -7.94
N CYS A 485 -2.83 -5.31 -7.69
CA CYS A 485 -3.92 -4.82 -6.83
C CYS A 485 -4.69 -3.68 -7.49
N PRO A 486 -5.45 -3.93 -8.59
CA PRO A 486 -6.02 -2.85 -9.36
C PRO A 486 -7.02 -2.01 -8.54
N PHE A 487 -7.01 -0.69 -8.76
CA PHE A 487 -7.71 0.37 -8.03
C PHE A 487 -7.23 0.69 -6.60
N TYR A 488 -6.24 -0.02 -6.05
CA TYR A 488 -5.70 0.30 -4.72
C TYR A 488 -4.93 1.63 -4.66
N TYR A 489 -4.44 2.15 -5.79
CA TYR A 489 -3.48 3.25 -5.74
C TYR A 489 -4.08 4.60 -5.28
N ILE A 490 -5.40 4.79 -5.39
CA ILE A 490 -6.08 5.99 -4.88
C ILE A 490 -6.14 6.03 -3.36
N ASP A 491 -6.09 4.87 -2.72
CA ASP A 491 -6.12 4.68 -1.27
C ASP A 491 -4.92 5.40 -0.64
N TYR A 492 -3.74 5.33 -1.28
CA TYR A 492 -2.57 6.11 -0.91
C TYR A 492 -2.81 7.63 -1.02
N CYS A 493 -3.54 8.12 -2.03
CA CYS A 493 -3.82 9.56 -2.15
C CYS A 493 -4.77 10.05 -1.06
N LEU A 494 -5.79 9.26 -0.73
CA LEU A 494 -6.70 9.56 0.38
C LEU A 494 -5.90 9.63 1.69
N SER A 495 -5.10 8.60 1.97
CA SER A 495 -4.22 8.55 3.13
C SER A 495 -3.18 9.66 3.20
N THR A 496 -2.60 10.05 2.06
CA THR A 496 -1.68 11.19 2.00
C THR A 496 -2.35 12.46 2.50
N MET A 497 -3.64 12.69 2.21
CA MET A 497 -4.37 13.85 2.75
C MET A 497 -4.51 13.81 4.28
N ALA A 498 -4.64 12.62 4.87
CA ALA A 498 -4.66 12.45 6.32
C ALA A 498 -3.26 12.65 6.92
N ALA A 499 -2.23 12.03 6.32
CA ALA A 499 -0.84 12.12 6.75
C ALA A 499 -0.31 13.57 6.69
N LEU A 500 -0.61 14.32 5.64
CA LEU A 500 -0.25 15.74 5.54
C LEU A 500 -0.96 16.60 6.61
N GLN A 501 -2.16 16.22 7.04
CA GLN A 501 -2.79 16.89 8.18
C GLN A 501 -2.10 16.55 9.51
N PHE A 502 -1.72 15.29 9.73
CA PHE A 502 -0.92 14.91 10.90
C PHE A 502 0.43 15.63 10.92
N PHE A 503 1.09 15.75 9.76
CA PHE A 503 2.29 16.56 9.61
C PHE A 503 2.05 17.99 10.08
N LEU A 504 1.06 18.70 9.50
CA LEU A 504 0.76 20.09 9.85
C LEU A 504 0.38 20.27 11.34
N LEU A 505 -0.37 19.32 11.91
CA LEU A 505 -0.69 19.30 13.35
C LEU A 505 0.56 19.11 14.21
N SER A 506 1.44 18.19 13.81
CA SER A 506 2.67 17.86 14.55
C SER A 506 3.65 19.02 14.62
N LEU A 507 3.65 19.91 13.62
CA LEU A 507 4.45 21.15 13.62
C LEU A 507 3.99 22.15 14.69
N THR A 508 2.72 22.07 15.11
CA THR A 508 2.14 22.98 16.11
C THR A 508 2.19 22.37 17.51
N ASP A 509 1.71 21.13 17.65
CA ASP A 509 1.72 20.37 18.89
C ASP A 509 1.84 18.87 18.56
N HIS A 510 3.07 18.37 18.60
CA HIS A 510 3.38 16.97 18.32
C HIS A 510 2.65 16.00 19.27
N LYS A 511 2.48 16.39 20.54
CA LYS A 511 1.80 15.54 21.52
C LYS A 511 0.31 15.41 21.22
N ASP A 512 -0.36 16.51 20.87
CA ASP A 512 -1.77 16.44 20.45
C ASP A 512 -1.94 15.62 19.16
N ALA A 513 -1.03 15.79 18.19
CA ALA A 513 -1.02 15.00 16.96
C ALA A 513 -0.88 13.49 17.24
N TRP A 514 0.03 13.10 18.14
CA TRP A 514 0.19 11.71 18.57
C TRP A 514 -1.05 11.16 19.29
N GLU A 515 -1.66 11.92 20.20
CA GLU A 515 -2.89 11.49 20.88
C GLU A 515 -4.08 11.34 19.91
N ARG A 516 -4.15 12.17 18.86
CA ARG A 516 -5.12 12.00 17.75
C ARG A 516 -4.87 10.72 16.98
N TYR A 517 -3.60 10.44 16.67
CA TYR A 517 -3.18 9.23 15.99
C TYR A 517 -3.55 7.98 16.80
N LEU A 518 -3.26 7.95 18.11
CA LEU A 518 -3.63 6.82 18.97
C LEU A 518 -5.14 6.62 19.10
N ARG A 519 -5.95 7.69 19.06
CA ARG A 519 -7.42 7.53 19.00
C ARG A 519 -7.87 6.84 17.72
N LEU A 520 -7.22 7.13 16.59
CA LEU A 520 -7.48 6.49 15.32
C LEU A 520 -7.03 5.01 15.35
N VAL A 521 -5.81 4.72 15.81
CA VAL A 521 -5.29 3.34 15.95
C VAL A 521 -6.22 2.46 16.77
N ARG A 522 -6.74 2.97 17.89
CA ARG A 522 -7.67 2.24 18.79
C ARG A 522 -9.04 1.93 18.16
N ARG A 523 -9.34 2.45 16.97
CA ARG A 523 -10.56 2.09 16.23
C ARG A 523 -10.35 0.85 15.37
N ALA A 524 -9.12 0.49 15.01
CA ALA A 524 -8.82 -0.61 14.09
C ALA A 524 -9.78 -0.58 12.86
N GLY A 525 -10.23 -1.74 12.40
CA GLY A 525 -11.22 -1.90 11.33
C GLY A 525 -12.69 -1.66 11.72
N THR A 526 -13.00 -1.04 12.86
CA THR A 526 -14.40 -0.85 13.35
C THR A 526 -15.10 0.42 12.85
N ALA A 527 -14.43 1.25 12.06
CA ALA A 527 -14.93 2.52 11.55
C ALA A 527 -14.50 2.72 10.10
N SER A 528 -15.36 3.38 9.30
CA SER A 528 -15.04 3.73 7.92
C SER A 528 -13.96 4.82 7.86
N TYR A 529 -13.34 4.99 6.69
CA TYR A 529 -12.35 6.04 6.44
C TYR A 529 -12.75 7.42 6.97
N THR A 530 -13.98 7.86 6.67
CA THR A 530 -14.46 9.18 7.10
C THR A 530 -14.63 9.27 8.61
N GLU A 531 -15.13 8.21 9.25
CA GLU A 531 -15.30 8.15 10.71
C GLU A 531 -13.95 8.10 11.44
N LEU A 532 -12.93 7.46 10.85
CA LEU A 532 -11.57 7.46 11.37
C LEU A 532 -10.94 8.86 11.32
N LEU A 533 -11.10 9.58 10.20
CA LEU A 533 -10.67 10.98 10.11
C LEU A 533 -11.35 11.86 11.15
N GLU A 534 -12.67 11.73 11.30
CA GLU A 534 -13.44 12.47 12.32
C GLU A 534 -12.98 12.14 13.75
N THR A 535 -12.67 10.87 14.04
CA THR A 535 -12.14 10.42 15.33
C THR A 535 -10.81 11.08 15.69
N ALA A 536 -9.94 11.27 14.69
CA ALA A 536 -8.69 12.02 14.83
C ALA A 536 -8.89 13.55 14.78
N GLY A 537 -10.10 14.02 14.47
CA GLY A 537 -10.42 15.43 14.27
C GLY A 537 -9.74 16.03 13.03
N LEU A 538 -9.56 15.21 11.99
CA LEU A 538 -9.07 15.58 10.68
C LEU A 538 -10.24 15.96 9.76
N LYS A 539 -9.95 16.73 8.72
CA LYS A 539 -10.92 17.04 7.67
C LYS A 539 -11.02 15.89 6.69
N VAL A 540 -12.25 15.56 6.31
CA VAL A 540 -12.54 14.55 5.28
C VAL A 540 -12.23 15.14 3.89
N PRO A 541 -11.45 14.47 3.03
CA PRO A 541 -11.05 15.03 1.73
C PRO A 541 -12.21 15.15 0.73
N PHE A 542 -13.34 14.48 0.97
CA PHE A 542 -14.54 14.59 0.14
C PHE A 542 -15.35 15.86 0.40
N GLU A 543 -15.06 16.59 1.48
CA GLU A 543 -15.71 17.86 1.78
C GLU A 543 -15.13 19.01 0.93
N GLU A 544 -16.01 19.89 0.45
CA GLU A 544 -15.62 21.01 -0.39
C GLU A 544 -14.60 21.92 0.31
N GLY A 545 -13.47 22.18 -0.37
CA GLY A 545 -12.41 23.06 0.13
C GLY A 545 -11.42 22.41 1.11
N SER A 546 -11.66 21.16 1.54
CA SER A 546 -10.75 20.42 2.43
C SER A 546 -9.36 20.26 1.79
N ILE A 547 -9.31 19.68 0.58
CA ILE A 547 -8.06 19.43 -0.17
C ILE A 547 -7.31 20.72 -0.45
N LYS A 548 -8.03 21.75 -0.92
CA LYS A 548 -7.45 23.06 -1.24
C LYS A 548 -6.80 23.72 -0.02
N GLY A 549 -7.43 23.65 1.14
CA GLY A 549 -6.89 24.23 2.37
C GLY A 549 -5.63 23.52 2.85
N ILE A 550 -5.56 22.19 2.71
CA ILE A 550 -4.37 21.40 3.05
C ILE A 550 -3.24 21.70 2.05
N ALA A 551 -3.54 21.70 0.75
CA ALA A 551 -2.58 21.99 -0.31
C ALA A 551 -1.95 23.39 -0.18
N GLN A 552 -2.74 24.40 0.20
CA GLN A 552 -2.21 25.75 0.43
C GLN A 552 -1.25 25.77 1.63
N GLN A 553 -1.61 25.16 2.76
CA GLN A 553 -0.74 25.10 3.95
C GLN A 553 0.56 24.34 3.66
N MET A 554 0.50 23.25 2.91
CA MET A 554 1.69 22.51 2.47
C MET A 554 2.59 23.37 1.59
N THR A 555 2.02 24.11 0.64
CA THR A 555 2.78 25.00 -0.23
C THR A 555 3.45 26.11 0.57
N ASP A 556 2.72 26.74 1.49
CA ASP A 556 3.26 27.78 2.37
C ASP A 556 4.39 27.24 3.25
N TRP A 557 4.24 26.03 3.78
CA TRP A 557 5.30 25.38 4.55
C TRP A 557 6.54 25.14 3.67
N LEU A 558 6.38 24.53 2.50
CA LEU A 558 7.48 24.26 1.57
C LEU A 558 8.20 25.56 1.15
N GLU A 559 7.48 26.63 0.84
CA GLU A 559 8.05 27.93 0.49
C GLU A 559 8.94 28.50 1.61
N ASN A 560 8.57 28.30 2.87
CA ASN A 560 9.26 28.85 4.04
C ASN A 560 10.38 27.97 4.59
N HIS A 561 10.50 26.71 4.16
CA HIS A 561 11.46 25.73 4.68
C HIS A 561 12.48 25.27 3.63
N GLN A 562 12.77 26.13 2.64
CA GLN A 562 13.85 25.87 1.69
C GLN A 562 15.21 25.86 2.40
N VAL A 563 16.03 24.83 2.14
CA VAL A 563 17.38 24.64 2.70
C VAL A 563 18.47 24.60 1.65
#